data_AF-A0A446B6E0-F1
#
_entry.id   AF-A0A446B6E0-F1
#
_cell.length_a   1.000
_cell.length_b   1.000
_cell.length_c   1.000
_cell.angle_alpha   90.00
_cell.angle_beta   90.00
_cell.angle_gamma   90.00
#
_symmetry.space_group_name_H-M   'P 1'
#
loop_
_entity.id
_entity.type
_entity.pdbx_description
1 polymer ?
#
loop_
_entity_poly.entity_id
_entity_poly.type
_entity_poly.pdbx_seq_one_letter_code
_entity_poly.pdbx_strand_id
1 'polypeptide(L)'
;MPPALGPSRSSHTKVVISPPRINLRRAASYNHDRGPLSSTSARFSFNHLVFSPPPSPGLPSLSPPAKKPRRRLFGTVRPLRVVRYTIRLLSIVVVFYVALVVLTWLFGEPSPAVPEPPKPAEQEDEIDMVSQKRPPDFPTPIVVTDNRGRAKWTVSIPPGSDFPLTMGEYAEMCAKCRQVAARAQHLRSHGHGLHQVSLGLGSDSPDPNFVDVQEAEKAGYLAREEAQGNPATGSEVGKPVCKTSLTFVLESSDAGLGKTLMMLWVAYGLAEKEGRAFFIDDARWAYGKYTAIFQQPPLPRCSPPPNHERLPCPRHARHLVASAATMNEFFGSLTKSADPPSESHDRALRKTQYNLARKGYEALFRLNEEDASYVDARVRELMAKRIVPKSRGQQNGLAVGVHVRRGDRHPLEYQYRRSYMPLHLYSEAARELIEARLNHSGPFGGEDRAAKEHSLVVLASDDPMVYESAELAGASRAQERIKLASKQAIQRASPDRSVLHKFVDETFGWEGGFFAAMFWNLGVSAAHEAGRPDADGARAAASPSAETYRLRSLVGRAYMMDLAVLADASDAIVCTVSAVGCRLLAVMMGWESAMEEGNWVNIDGGYGWMGLEW
;
A
#
# COMPACT_ATOMS: atom_id res chain seq x y z
N MET A 1 -38.30 53.08 -68.94
CA MET A 1 -38.95 51.92 -69.57
C MET A 1 -38.80 50.72 -68.64
N PRO A 2 -39.92 50.13 -68.18
CA PRO A 2 -40.04 48.91 -67.36
C PRO A 2 -39.99 47.64 -68.28
N PRO A 3 -40.28 46.37 -67.89
CA PRO A 3 -40.90 45.79 -66.66
C PRO A 3 -40.11 44.60 -66.03
N ALA A 4 -40.29 44.14 -64.77
CA ALA A 4 -41.43 43.68 -63.94
C ALA A 4 -41.66 42.14 -63.91
N LEU A 5 -41.92 41.64 -62.67
CA LEU A 5 -42.66 40.41 -62.24
C LEU A 5 -41.92 39.07 -62.33
N GLY A 6 -41.83 38.22 -61.29
CA GLY A 6 -42.90 37.67 -60.44
C GLY A 6 -42.59 36.18 -60.12
N PRO A 7 -43.29 35.51 -59.18
CA PRO A 7 -42.67 34.74 -58.09
C PRO A 7 -42.81 33.20 -58.17
N SER A 8 -41.96 32.44 -57.44
CA SER A 8 -42.39 31.19 -56.79
C SER A 8 -41.44 30.74 -55.67
N ARG A 9 -42.06 30.29 -54.58
CA ARG A 9 -41.47 29.79 -53.34
C ARG A 9 -41.02 28.33 -53.52
N SER A 10 -39.87 27.96 -52.94
CA SER A 10 -39.67 26.61 -52.43
C SER A 10 -38.92 26.66 -51.09
N SER A 11 -39.60 26.17 -50.06
CA SER A 11 -39.20 26.14 -48.66
C SER A 11 -38.80 24.71 -48.29
N HIS A 12 -37.57 24.52 -47.84
CA HIS A 12 -37.09 23.26 -47.26
C HIS A 12 -35.97 23.63 -46.26
N THR A 13 -35.90 23.15 -45.02
CA THR A 13 -36.84 22.37 -44.21
C THR A 13 -36.44 22.67 -42.75
N LYS A 14 -37.39 23.11 -41.92
CA LYS A 14 -37.22 23.16 -40.46
C LYS A 14 -37.37 21.73 -39.93
N VAL A 15 -36.36 21.21 -39.24
CA VAL A 15 -36.53 20.10 -38.29
C VAL A 15 -36.16 20.63 -36.92
N VAL A 16 -37.20 20.98 -36.17
CA VAL A 16 -37.17 21.35 -34.76
C VAL A 16 -37.44 20.08 -33.97
N ILE A 17 -36.48 19.65 -33.16
CA ILE A 17 -36.68 18.60 -32.16
C ILE A 17 -36.73 19.27 -30.80
N SER A 18 -37.86 19.05 -30.13
CA SER A 18 -38.34 19.67 -28.90
C SER A 18 -37.70 19.07 -27.64
N PRO A 19 -37.62 19.82 -26.54
CA PRO A 19 -37.39 19.27 -25.20
C PRO A 19 -38.72 19.17 -24.42
N PRO A 20 -38.90 18.16 -23.54
CA PRO A 20 -39.89 18.29 -22.48
C PRO A 20 -39.20 18.55 -21.14
N ARG A 21 -39.37 19.79 -20.67
CA ARG A 21 -39.33 20.16 -19.26
C ARG A 21 -40.59 19.63 -18.59
N ILE A 22 -40.46 18.83 -17.54
CA ILE A 22 -41.56 18.45 -16.66
C ILE A 22 -41.45 19.29 -15.38
N ASN A 23 -42.48 20.09 -15.12
CA ASN A 23 -42.70 20.72 -13.81
C ASN A 23 -44.20 20.67 -13.47
N LEU A 24 -44.47 20.05 -12.31
CA LEU A 24 -45.44 20.45 -11.27
C LEU A 24 -46.95 20.54 -11.61
N ARG A 25 -47.73 19.59 -11.04
CA ARG A 25 -48.73 19.76 -9.94
C ARG A 25 -50.04 18.97 -10.15
N ARG A 26 -50.34 18.15 -9.12
CA ARG A 26 -51.56 18.13 -8.27
C ARG A 26 -52.93 17.72 -8.85
N ALA A 27 -53.55 16.82 -8.06
CA ALA A 27 -54.99 16.58 -7.80
C ALA A 27 -55.85 15.75 -8.77
N ALA A 28 -56.21 14.56 -8.27
CA ALA A 28 -57.57 14.08 -8.00
C ALA A 28 -58.74 14.48 -8.91
N SER A 29 -59.53 13.46 -9.30
CA SER A 29 -60.97 13.29 -9.00
C SER A 29 -61.81 12.83 -10.21
N TYR A 30 -62.87 12.08 -9.87
CA TYR A 30 -64.02 11.64 -10.69
C TYR A 30 -63.76 10.52 -11.71
N ASN A 31 -64.66 9.58 -11.96
CA ASN A 31 -65.84 8.98 -11.32
C ASN A 31 -66.32 7.91 -12.33
N HIS A 32 -67.04 6.87 -11.88
CA HIS A 32 -68.09 6.09 -12.58
C HIS A 32 -67.97 5.82 -14.10
N ASP A 33 -68.26 4.66 -14.67
CA ASP A 33 -68.89 3.40 -14.27
C ASP A 33 -68.83 2.52 -15.52
N ARG A 34 -68.68 1.20 -15.33
CA ARG A 34 -69.48 0.11 -15.94
C ARG A 34 -68.66 -1.19 -15.92
N GLY A 35 -68.99 -2.05 -14.95
CA GLY A 35 -68.56 -3.45 -14.89
C GLY A 35 -69.30 -4.33 -15.93
N PRO A 36 -69.45 -5.66 -15.72
CA PRO A 36 -69.38 -6.36 -14.43
C PRO A 36 -68.72 -7.77 -14.43
N LEU A 37 -68.80 -8.40 -13.25
CA LEU A 37 -68.78 -9.85 -12.94
C LEU A 37 -67.43 -10.52 -12.60
N SER A 38 -67.36 -10.95 -11.32
CA SER A 38 -66.73 -12.18 -10.82
C SER A 38 -65.18 -12.24 -10.92
N SER A 39 -64.37 -12.40 -9.87
CA SER A 39 -64.55 -13.21 -8.65
C SER A 39 -63.62 -12.67 -7.54
N THR A 40 -64.26 -12.32 -6.43
CA THR A 40 -63.79 -12.12 -5.04
C THR A 40 -62.31 -12.39 -4.72
N SER A 41 -61.58 -11.32 -4.41
CA SER A 41 -60.45 -11.33 -3.47
C SER A 41 -60.96 -10.88 -2.09
N ALA A 42 -60.87 -11.75 -1.09
CA ALA A 42 -61.09 -11.39 0.31
C ALA A 42 -59.75 -11.43 1.04
N ARG A 43 -59.34 -10.27 1.56
CA ARG A 43 -58.18 -10.09 2.43
C ARG A 43 -58.42 -10.88 3.72
N PHE A 44 -57.51 -11.79 4.07
CA PHE A 44 -57.49 -12.45 5.37
C PHE A 44 -56.28 -12.00 6.19
N SER A 45 -56.58 -11.46 7.38
CA SER A 45 -55.64 -11.06 8.42
C SER A 45 -55.48 -12.22 9.41
N PHE A 46 -54.23 -12.58 9.72
CA PHE A 46 -53.89 -13.74 10.55
C PHE A 46 -53.78 -13.46 12.06
N ASN A 47 -54.31 -12.32 12.55
CA ASN A 47 -54.28 -11.96 13.97
C ASN A 47 -55.19 -12.82 14.89
N HIS A 48 -55.84 -13.87 14.38
CA HIS A 48 -56.72 -14.76 15.16
C HIS A 48 -56.16 -16.18 15.36
N LEU A 49 -54.92 -16.46 14.95
CA LEU A 49 -54.27 -17.78 15.15
C LEU A 49 -53.41 -17.88 16.43
N VAL A 50 -53.36 -16.83 17.26
CA VAL A 50 -52.47 -16.79 18.45
C VAL A 50 -53.22 -16.96 19.77
N PHE A 51 -54.56 -16.99 19.79
CA PHE A 51 -55.33 -17.21 21.02
C PHE A 51 -56.49 -18.18 20.78
N SER A 52 -56.44 -19.33 21.43
CA SER A 52 -57.54 -20.30 21.47
C SER A 52 -58.73 -19.74 22.26
N PRO A 53 -59.97 -19.88 21.76
CA PRO A 53 -61.15 -19.49 22.54
C PRO A 53 -61.39 -20.46 23.72
N PRO A 54 -61.97 -19.97 24.83
CA PRO A 54 -62.27 -20.80 26.00
C PRO A 54 -63.37 -21.82 25.72
N PRO A 55 -63.31 -23.05 26.27
CA PRO A 55 -64.34 -24.06 26.05
C PRO A 55 -65.60 -23.77 26.89
N SER A 56 -66.75 -23.73 26.21
CA SER A 56 -68.09 -23.73 26.83
C SER A 56 -68.67 -25.16 26.88
N PRO A 57 -69.64 -25.44 27.77
CA PRO A 57 -69.69 -26.66 28.58
C PRO A 57 -70.35 -27.84 27.86
N GLY A 58 -69.72 -29.02 27.99
CA GLY A 58 -70.28 -30.30 27.58
C GLY A 58 -70.60 -31.18 28.79
N LEU A 59 -71.82 -31.72 28.81
CA LEU A 59 -72.50 -32.54 29.80
C LEU A 59 -71.73 -33.80 30.27
N PRO A 60 -72.06 -34.34 31.47
CA PRO A 60 -71.28 -35.39 32.12
C PRO A 60 -71.44 -36.75 31.44
N SER A 61 -70.33 -37.43 31.16
CA SER A 61 -70.37 -38.85 30.81
C SER A 61 -70.41 -39.70 32.08
N LEU A 62 -71.50 -40.47 32.19
CA LEU A 62 -71.75 -41.49 33.21
C LEU A 62 -70.90 -42.73 32.92
N SER A 63 -69.72 -42.84 33.54
CA SER A 63 -69.08 -44.15 33.77
C SER A 63 -68.08 -44.08 34.94
N PRO A 64 -68.03 -45.11 35.82
CA PRO A 64 -67.30 -45.04 37.07
C PRO A 64 -65.77 -45.16 36.89
N PRO A 65 -64.95 -44.65 37.83
CA PRO A 65 -63.51 -44.63 37.68
C PRO A 65 -62.92 -46.03 37.90
N ALA A 66 -62.31 -46.60 36.86
CA ALA A 66 -61.55 -47.83 36.98
C ALA A 66 -60.17 -47.58 37.62
N LYS A 67 -59.93 -48.28 38.73
CA LYS A 67 -58.76 -48.24 39.61
C LYS A 67 -57.43 -48.46 38.87
N LYS A 68 -56.39 -47.75 39.29
CA LYS A 68 -54.98 -47.98 38.89
C LYS A 68 -54.52 -49.41 39.24
N PRO A 69 -54.00 -50.20 38.30
CA PRO A 69 -53.17 -51.35 38.62
C PRO A 69 -51.68 -51.03 38.50
N ARG A 70 -50.94 -51.70 39.37
CA ARG A 70 -49.52 -51.61 39.70
C ARG A 70 -48.58 -51.84 38.52
N ARG A 71 -47.42 -51.19 38.63
CA ARG A 71 -46.19 -51.37 37.82
C ARG A 71 -45.90 -52.85 37.56
N ARG A 72 -45.73 -53.23 36.29
CA ARG A 72 -44.80 -54.29 35.88
C ARG A 72 -43.60 -53.63 35.20
N LEU A 73 -42.41 -54.04 35.61
CA LEU A 73 -41.14 -53.33 35.39
C LEU A 73 -40.55 -53.48 33.98
N PHE A 74 -41.13 -54.27 33.09
CA PHE A 74 -40.65 -54.41 31.71
C PHE A 74 -41.85 -54.51 30.76
N GLY A 75 -42.30 -53.34 30.31
CA GLY A 75 -43.38 -53.19 29.35
C GLY A 75 -42.81 -52.94 27.96
N THR A 76 -43.21 -53.80 27.03
CA THR A 76 -43.13 -53.66 25.57
C THR A 76 -43.10 -52.19 25.14
N VAL A 77 -42.00 -51.82 24.47
CA VAL A 77 -41.80 -50.45 23.96
C VAL A 77 -42.87 -50.19 22.91
N ARG A 78 -43.84 -49.34 23.23
CA ARG A 78 -44.87 -48.92 22.28
C ARG A 78 -44.18 -48.22 21.10
N PRO A 79 -44.37 -48.67 19.85
CA PRO A 79 -43.63 -48.16 18.69
C PRO A 79 -43.79 -46.65 18.50
N LEU A 80 -44.92 -46.08 18.92
CA LEU A 80 -45.17 -44.63 18.89
C LEU A 80 -44.25 -43.78 19.78
N ARG A 81 -43.67 -44.32 20.87
CA ARG A 81 -42.70 -43.53 21.67
C ARG A 81 -41.34 -43.47 20.99
N VAL A 82 -40.88 -44.58 20.41
CA VAL A 82 -39.63 -44.60 19.63
C VAL A 82 -39.75 -43.67 18.45
N VAL A 83 -40.88 -43.69 17.73
CA VAL A 83 -41.16 -42.76 16.63
C VAL A 83 -41.15 -41.30 17.10
N ARG A 84 -41.69 -40.99 18.28
CA ARG A 84 -41.62 -39.62 18.82
C ARG A 84 -40.20 -39.21 19.22
N TYR A 85 -39.38 -40.13 19.72
CA TYR A 85 -37.98 -39.85 20.03
C TYR A 85 -37.14 -39.71 18.75
N THR A 86 -37.38 -40.52 17.72
CA THR A 86 -36.70 -40.38 16.44
C THR A 86 -37.10 -39.08 15.74
N ILE A 87 -38.38 -38.70 15.75
CA ILE A 87 -38.82 -37.39 15.22
C ILE A 87 -38.18 -36.23 15.98
N ARG A 88 -38.07 -36.31 17.32
CA ARG A 88 -37.37 -35.28 18.11
C ARG A 88 -35.89 -35.20 17.77
N LEU A 89 -35.23 -36.34 17.62
CA LEU A 89 -33.82 -36.39 17.25
C LEU A 89 -33.60 -35.82 15.83
N LEU A 90 -34.48 -36.18 14.88
CA LEU A 90 -34.48 -35.63 13.53
C LEU A 90 -34.73 -34.11 13.54
N SER A 91 -35.65 -33.62 14.37
CA SER A 91 -35.90 -32.18 14.51
C SER A 91 -34.69 -31.44 15.06
N ILE A 92 -33.94 -32.02 16.00
CA ILE A 92 -32.70 -31.44 16.53
C ILE A 92 -31.62 -31.41 15.45
N VAL A 93 -31.46 -32.50 14.68
CA VAL A 93 -30.50 -32.56 13.56
C VAL A 93 -30.84 -31.54 12.47
N VAL A 94 -32.13 -31.37 12.14
CA VAL A 94 -32.59 -30.37 11.17
C VAL A 94 -32.33 -28.95 11.68
N VAL A 95 -32.63 -28.66 12.95
CA VAL A 95 -32.34 -27.34 13.54
C VAL A 95 -30.83 -27.09 13.56
N PHE A 96 -30.01 -28.08 13.87
CA PHE A 96 -28.56 -27.95 13.86
C PHE A 96 -28.01 -27.76 12.44
N TYR A 97 -28.57 -28.47 11.46
CA TYR A 97 -28.25 -28.29 10.05
C TYR A 97 -28.65 -26.91 9.54
N VAL A 98 -29.84 -26.43 9.87
CA VAL A 98 -30.29 -25.08 9.51
C VAL A 98 -29.44 -24.02 10.22
N ALA A 99 -29.08 -24.22 11.48
CA ALA A 99 -28.16 -23.33 12.20
C ALA A 99 -26.78 -23.29 11.55
N LEU A 100 -26.25 -24.44 11.12
CA LEU A 100 -25.01 -24.52 10.33
C LEU A 100 -25.14 -23.82 8.99
N VAL A 101 -26.24 -24.03 8.25
CA VAL A 101 -26.50 -23.36 6.98
C VAL A 101 -26.62 -21.85 7.14
N VAL A 102 -27.30 -21.38 8.19
CA VAL A 102 -27.43 -19.96 8.52
C VAL A 102 -26.10 -19.38 8.98
N LEU A 103 -25.28 -20.13 9.74
CA LEU A 103 -23.90 -19.74 10.06
C LEU A 103 -23.02 -19.68 8.80
N THR A 104 -23.18 -20.60 7.85
CA THR A 104 -22.49 -20.53 6.55
C THR A 104 -23.04 -19.45 5.63
N TRP A 105 -24.25 -18.93 5.85
CA TRP A 105 -24.79 -17.79 5.11
C TRP A 105 -24.43 -16.44 5.76
N LEU A 106 -24.30 -16.39 7.08
CA LEU A 106 -23.92 -15.20 7.85
C LEU A 106 -22.39 -15.01 7.93
N PHE A 107 -21.62 -16.11 7.89
CA PHE A 107 -20.16 -16.11 8.02
C PHE A 107 -19.43 -16.91 6.92
N GLY A 108 -20.15 -17.53 5.99
CA GLY A 108 -19.55 -18.14 4.80
C GLY A 108 -19.72 -17.23 3.60
N GLU A 109 -18.66 -17.09 2.83
CA GLU A 109 -18.72 -16.46 1.51
C GLU A 109 -19.72 -17.19 0.59
N PRO A 110 -20.31 -16.49 -0.41
CA PRO A 110 -21.23 -17.11 -1.34
C PRO A 110 -20.52 -18.25 -2.09
N SER A 111 -21.23 -19.37 -2.24
CA SER A 111 -20.85 -20.51 -3.07
C SER A 111 -20.39 -20.07 -4.47
N PRO A 112 -19.48 -20.84 -5.12
CA PRO A 112 -18.71 -20.38 -6.24
C PRO A 112 -19.61 -20.06 -7.44
N ALA A 113 -19.29 -18.93 -8.08
CA ALA A 113 -19.79 -18.61 -9.40
C ALA A 113 -19.54 -19.80 -10.35
N VAL A 114 -20.50 -19.98 -11.26
CA VAL A 114 -20.41 -20.82 -12.46
C VAL A 114 -18.98 -20.79 -13.01
N PRO A 115 -18.34 -21.94 -13.31
CA PRO A 115 -17.01 -21.93 -13.88
C PRO A 115 -17.07 -21.23 -15.23
N GLU A 116 -16.52 -20.02 -15.28
CA GLU A 116 -16.04 -19.45 -16.54
C GLU A 116 -15.09 -20.48 -17.18
N PRO A 117 -15.12 -20.62 -18.52
CA PRO A 117 -14.18 -21.51 -19.20
C PRO A 117 -12.76 -21.12 -18.75
N PRO A 118 -11.91 -22.11 -18.42
CA PRO A 118 -10.58 -21.82 -17.92
C PRO A 118 -9.84 -20.96 -18.94
N LYS A 119 -9.45 -19.75 -18.53
CA LYS A 119 -8.29 -19.10 -19.14
C LYS A 119 -7.16 -20.12 -19.07
N PRO A 120 -6.39 -20.32 -20.16
CA PRO A 120 -5.36 -21.34 -20.17
C PRO A 120 -4.45 -21.10 -18.97
N ALA A 121 -4.38 -22.11 -18.11
CA ALA A 121 -3.42 -22.17 -17.03
C ALA A 121 -2.06 -21.93 -17.66
N GLU A 122 -1.38 -20.85 -17.24
CA GLU A 122 0.07 -20.86 -17.29
C GLU A 122 0.49 -22.12 -16.55
N GLN A 123 1.14 -22.99 -17.31
CA GLN A 123 1.68 -24.27 -16.90
C GLN A 123 2.34 -24.11 -15.52
N GLU A 124 1.69 -24.64 -14.48
CA GLU A 124 2.33 -24.82 -13.17
C GLU A 124 3.46 -25.81 -13.41
N ASP A 125 4.66 -25.30 -13.65
CA ASP A 125 5.87 -26.13 -13.70
C ASP A 125 6.02 -26.78 -12.33
N GLU A 126 5.61 -28.04 -12.23
CA GLU A 126 5.92 -28.92 -11.10
C GLU A 126 7.45 -29.04 -11.06
N ILE A 127 8.09 -28.18 -10.25
CA ILE A 127 9.55 -28.21 -10.07
C ILE A 127 9.89 -29.57 -9.45
N ASP A 128 10.57 -30.41 -10.23
CA ASP A 128 11.01 -31.73 -9.80
C ASP A 128 12.02 -31.58 -8.65
N MET A 129 11.55 -31.80 -7.42
CA MET A 129 12.38 -31.74 -6.22
C MET A 129 13.25 -32.98 -6.15
N VAL A 130 14.46 -32.87 -6.70
CA VAL A 130 15.45 -33.95 -6.62
C VAL A 130 15.93 -34.10 -5.17
N SER A 131 15.65 -35.25 -4.57
CA SER A 131 16.18 -35.62 -3.25
C SER A 131 17.69 -35.87 -3.36
N GLN A 132 18.48 -34.82 -3.16
CA GLN A 132 19.94 -34.89 -3.14
C GLN A 132 20.45 -35.03 -1.70
N LYS A 133 21.45 -35.91 -1.49
CA LYS A 133 22.07 -36.12 -0.17
C LYS A 133 22.93 -34.94 0.30
N ARG A 134 23.29 -34.03 -0.61
CA ARG A 134 24.04 -32.80 -0.30
C ARG A 134 23.19 -31.60 -0.72
N PRO A 135 23.17 -30.52 0.07
CA PRO A 135 22.55 -29.28 -0.36
C PRO A 135 23.29 -28.76 -1.61
N PRO A 136 22.59 -28.15 -2.56
CA PRO A 136 23.22 -27.60 -3.75
C PRO A 136 24.04 -26.34 -3.43
N ASP A 137 24.98 -26.03 -4.33
CA ASP A 137 25.90 -24.89 -4.22
C ASP A 137 25.27 -23.53 -4.60
N PHE A 138 23.93 -23.44 -4.57
CA PHE A 138 23.18 -22.21 -4.85
C PHE A 138 22.03 -22.05 -3.85
N PRO A 139 21.57 -20.81 -3.57
CA PRO A 139 20.49 -20.55 -2.63
C PRO A 139 19.19 -21.28 -3.04
N THR A 140 18.72 -22.20 -2.19
CA THR A 140 17.46 -22.92 -2.44
C THR A 140 16.79 -23.41 -1.16
N PRO A 141 15.45 -23.43 -1.09
CA PRO A 141 14.74 -24.20 -0.08
C PRO A 141 14.89 -25.72 -0.32
N ILE A 142 15.00 -26.48 0.76
CA ILE A 142 15.15 -27.94 0.75
C ILE A 142 14.20 -28.60 1.76
N VAL A 143 13.72 -29.80 1.43
CA VAL A 143 12.96 -30.65 2.34
C VAL A 143 13.93 -31.57 3.08
N VAL A 144 13.83 -31.62 4.41
CA VAL A 144 14.65 -32.45 5.28
C VAL A 144 13.77 -33.40 6.10
N THR A 145 14.27 -34.58 6.39
CA THR A 145 13.57 -35.55 7.26
C THR A 145 14.11 -35.48 8.68
N ASP A 146 13.21 -35.24 9.63
CA ASP A 146 13.52 -35.30 11.07
C ASP A 146 13.97 -36.71 11.46
N ASN A 147 14.68 -36.85 12.59
CA ASN A 147 15.08 -38.14 13.16
C ASN A 147 13.88 -39.07 13.44
N ARG A 148 12.68 -38.48 13.53
CA ARG A 148 11.38 -39.17 13.68
C ARG A 148 10.69 -39.52 12.35
N GLY A 149 11.37 -39.34 11.21
CA GLY A 149 10.83 -39.58 9.87
C GLY A 149 9.80 -38.54 9.38
N ARG A 150 9.68 -37.39 10.06
CA ARG A 150 8.72 -36.34 9.67
C ARG A 150 9.37 -35.40 8.65
N ALA A 151 8.66 -35.10 7.57
CA ALA A 151 9.10 -34.09 6.61
C ALA A 151 9.06 -32.70 7.25
N LYS A 152 10.16 -31.98 7.16
CA LYS A 152 10.36 -30.57 7.52
C LYS A 152 11.05 -29.87 6.36
N TRP A 153 11.21 -28.56 6.41
CA TRP A 153 11.95 -27.84 5.39
C TRP A 153 12.80 -26.72 5.98
N THR A 154 13.88 -26.36 5.28
CA THR A 154 14.80 -25.27 5.61
C THR A 154 15.26 -24.60 4.32
N VAL A 155 15.92 -23.44 4.43
CA VAL A 155 16.63 -22.82 3.31
C VAL A 155 18.12 -23.14 3.43
N SER A 156 18.76 -23.44 2.29
CA SER A 156 20.20 -23.60 2.19
C SER A 156 20.75 -22.44 1.36
N ILE A 157 21.58 -21.61 1.99
CA ILE A 157 22.36 -20.56 1.32
C ILE A 157 23.84 -20.93 1.51
N PRO A 158 24.62 -21.13 0.44
CA PRO A 158 26.05 -21.44 0.56
C PRO A 158 26.79 -20.31 1.30
N PRO A 159 27.70 -20.60 2.24
CA PRO A 159 28.39 -19.54 3.01
C PRO A 159 29.20 -18.53 2.18
N GLY A 160 29.70 -18.94 1.01
CA GLY A 160 30.40 -18.08 0.05
C GLY A 160 29.50 -17.30 -0.90
N SER A 161 28.17 -17.33 -0.74
CA SER A 161 27.26 -16.57 -1.58
C SER A 161 27.41 -15.06 -1.35
N ASP A 162 27.31 -14.29 -2.43
CA ASP A 162 27.27 -12.83 -2.35
C ASP A 162 26.06 -12.36 -1.52
N PHE A 163 26.26 -11.26 -0.79
CA PHE A 163 25.18 -10.58 -0.08
C PHE A 163 25.18 -9.09 -0.44
N PRO A 164 24.00 -8.49 -0.68
CA PRO A 164 22.69 -9.13 -0.77
C PRO A 164 22.54 -9.97 -2.05
N LEU A 165 21.65 -10.97 -2.05
CA LEU A 165 21.25 -11.67 -3.28
C LEU A 165 20.58 -10.69 -4.24
N THR A 166 20.52 -11.03 -5.52
CA THR A 166 19.82 -10.19 -6.51
C THR A 166 18.32 -10.15 -6.24
N MET A 167 17.66 -9.10 -6.73
CA MET A 167 16.21 -8.93 -6.56
C MET A 167 15.40 -10.10 -7.16
N GLY A 168 15.87 -10.66 -8.29
CA GLY A 168 15.28 -11.84 -8.91
C GLY A 168 15.40 -13.09 -8.03
N GLU A 169 16.60 -13.35 -7.49
CA GLU A 169 16.83 -14.49 -6.59
C GLU A 169 16.00 -14.39 -5.30
N TYR A 170 15.85 -13.19 -4.73
CA TYR A 170 15.00 -12.99 -3.57
C TYR A 170 13.51 -13.30 -3.86
N ALA A 171 12.99 -12.82 -4.99
CA ALA A 171 11.61 -13.09 -5.40
C ALA A 171 11.38 -14.59 -5.67
N GLU A 172 12.29 -15.21 -6.42
CA GLU A 172 12.24 -16.63 -6.77
C GLU A 172 12.36 -17.51 -5.52
N MET A 173 13.26 -17.17 -4.58
CA MET A 173 13.41 -17.90 -3.33
C MET A 173 12.14 -17.88 -2.50
N CYS A 174 11.45 -16.73 -2.39
CA CYS A 174 10.16 -16.66 -1.68
C CYS A 174 9.07 -17.51 -2.36
N ALA A 175 8.98 -17.49 -3.68
CA ALA A 175 8.05 -18.34 -4.43
C ALA A 175 8.34 -19.83 -4.19
N LYS A 176 9.61 -20.25 -4.29
CA LYS A 176 10.03 -21.63 -4.01
C LYS A 176 9.78 -22.03 -2.56
N CYS A 177 9.99 -21.14 -1.59
CA CYS A 177 9.70 -21.42 -0.18
C CYS A 177 8.23 -21.77 0.03
N ARG A 178 7.29 -21.05 -0.62
CA ARG A 178 5.85 -21.37 -0.54
C ARG A 178 5.54 -22.75 -1.10
N GLN A 179 6.12 -23.11 -2.24
CA GLN A 179 5.94 -24.44 -2.85
C GLN A 179 6.50 -25.56 -1.98
N VAL A 180 7.72 -25.39 -1.47
CA VAL A 180 8.38 -26.36 -0.59
C VAL A 180 7.64 -26.52 0.73
N ALA A 181 7.14 -25.43 1.33
CA ALA A 181 6.32 -25.47 2.53
C ALA A 181 5.04 -26.28 2.32
N ALA A 182 4.31 -26.01 1.23
CA ALA A 182 3.11 -26.76 0.86
C ALA A 182 3.40 -28.25 0.64
N ARG A 183 4.53 -28.58 -0.01
CA ARG A 183 4.95 -29.97 -0.18
C ARG A 183 5.30 -30.64 1.14
N ALA A 184 6.06 -29.99 2.01
CA ALA A 184 6.43 -30.55 3.32
C ALA A 184 5.18 -30.85 4.15
N GLN A 185 4.17 -29.97 4.11
CA GLN A 185 2.88 -30.19 4.73
C GLN A 185 2.14 -31.40 4.12
N HIS A 186 2.15 -31.52 2.80
CA HIS A 186 1.54 -32.66 2.08
C HIS A 186 2.21 -34.00 2.41
N LEU A 187 3.54 -34.05 2.46
CA LEU A 187 4.29 -35.25 2.84
C LEU A 187 4.01 -35.68 4.29
N ARG A 188 3.79 -34.73 5.21
CA ARG A 188 3.39 -35.04 6.58
C ARG A 188 1.95 -35.55 6.67
N SER A 189 1.02 -35.01 5.89
CA SER A 189 -0.38 -35.45 5.92
C SER A 189 -0.57 -36.84 5.32
N HIS A 190 0.25 -37.25 4.35
CA HIS A 190 0.20 -38.61 3.80
C HIS A 190 0.73 -39.69 4.75
N GLY A 191 1.55 -39.33 5.75
CA GLY A 191 2.05 -40.26 6.78
C GLY A 191 1.06 -40.57 7.92
N HIS A 192 0.00 -39.77 8.06
CA HIS A 192 -1.02 -39.93 9.10
C HIS A 192 -2.41 -39.76 8.48
N GLY A 193 -3.20 -40.83 8.40
CA GLY A 193 -4.47 -40.95 7.65
C GLY A 193 -5.65 -40.07 8.10
N LEU A 194 -5.40 -38.84 8.55
CA LEU A 194 -6.40 -37.80 8.75
C LEU A 194 -5.97 -36.60 7.91
N HIS A 195 -6.71 -36.32 6.83
CA HIS A 195 -6.63 -35.05 6.12
C HIS A 195 -6.97 -33.93 7.10
N GLN A 196 -5.94 -33.34 7.70
CA GLN A 196 -6.09 -32.11 8.45
C GLN A 196 -6.31 -31.01 7.41
N VAL A 197 -7.59 -30.72 7.14
CA VAL A 197 -8.00 -29.55 6.36
C VAL A 197 -7.55 -28.34 7.18
N SER A 198 -6.33 -27.88 6.94
CA SER A 198 -5.87 -26.59 7.41
C SER A 198 -6.63 -25.55 6.58
N LEU A 199 -7.73 -25.05 7.12
CA LEU A 199 -8.31 -23.78 6.68
C LEU A 199 -7.25 -22.70 6.94
N GLY A 200 -6.38 -22.49 5.95
CA GLY A 200 -5.30 -21.51 5.99
C GLY A 200 -5.88 -20.10 5.94
N LEU A 201 -6.44 -19.65 7.05
CA LEU A 201 -6.73 -18.24 7.28
C LEU A 201 -5.40 -17.52 7.50
N GLY A 202 -4.85 -16.96 6.41
CA GLY A 202 -3.80 -15.93 6.47
C GLY A 202 -2.37 -16.45 6.39
N SER A 203 -1.54 -15.66 5.69
CA SER A 203 -0.10 -15.86 5.48
C SER A 203 0.76 -15.64 6.74
N ASP A 204 0.13 -15.47 7.91
CA ASP A 204 0.76 -14.96 9.13
C ASP A 204 0.96 -16.01 10.22
N SER A 205 0.40 -17.22 10.07
CA SER A 205 0.65 -18.27 11.05
C SER A 205 2.05 -18.87 10.84
N PRO A 206 2.87 -19.03 11.91
CA PRO A 206 4.19 -19.63 11.79
C PRO A 206 4.07 -21.06 11.26
N ASP A 207 4.85 -21.40 10.24
CA ASP A 207 4.82 -22.75 9.66
C ASP A 207 5.50 -23.72 10.65
N PRO A 208 4.76 -24.68 11.25
CA PRO A 208 5.34 -25.63 12.20
C PRO A 208 6.34 -26.61 11.57
N ASN A 209 6.48 -26.61 10.24
CA ASN A 209 7.37 -27.49 9.49
C ASN A 209 8.69 -26.83 9.12
N PHE A 210 8.79 -25.50 9.27
CA PHE A 210 10.01 -24.77 8.99
C PHE A 210 11.05 -25.00 10.10
N VAL A 211 12.31 -25.18 9.70
CA VAL A 211 13.48 -25.23 10.58
C VAL A 211 14.39 -24.09 10.16
N ASP A 212 14.77 -23.23 11.11
CA ASP A 212 15.68 -22.12 10.86
C ASP A 212 17.08 -22.64 10.51
N VAL A 213 17.85 -21.90 9.70
CA VAL A 213 19.18 -22.32 9.20
C VAL A 213 20.10 -22.75 10.34
N GLN A 214 20.17 -21.96 11.41
CA GLN A 214 21.03 -22.29 12.54
C GLN A 214 20.57 -23.56 13.28
N GLU A 215 19.27 -23.81 13.34
CA GLU A 215 18.73 -25.05 13.92
C GLU A 215 19.00 -26.25 13.01
N ALA A 216 18.93 -26.05 11.69
CA ALA A 216 19.23 -27.05 10.69
C ALA A 216 20.71 -27.45 10.70
N GLU A 217 21.63 -26.49 10.88
CA GLU A 217 23.05 -26.75 11.08
C GLU A 217 23.31 -27.53 12.38
N LYS A 218 22.68 -27.14 13.49
CA LYS A 218 22.81 -27.86 14.77
C LYS A 218 22.26 -29.28 14.72
N ALA A 219 21.22 -29.51 13.91
CA ALA A 219 20.64 -30.82 13.67
C ALA A 219 21.44 -31.66 12.64
N GLY A 220 22.44 -31.08 11.98
CA GLY A 220 23.26 -31.76 10.98
C GLY A 220 22.60 -31.90 9.61
N TYR A 221 21.57 -31.10 9.31
CA TYR A 221 20.93 -31.05 7.99
C TYR A 221 21.71 -30.19 6.99
N LEU A 222 22.42 -29.17 7.47
CA LEU A 222 23.25 -28.27 6.68
C LEU A 222 24.71 -28.38 7.12
N ALA A 223 25.62 -28.11 6.18
CA ALA A 223 27.05 -28.08 6.49
C ALA A 223 27.34 -26.89 7.41
N ARG A 224 27.92 -27.17 8.58
CA ARG A 224 28.39 -26.13 9.50
C ARG A 224 29.73 -25.62 8.98
N GLU A 225 29.82 -24.32 8.73
CA GLU A 225 31.10 -23.70 8.47
C GLU A 225 31.92 -23.68 9.78
N GLU A 226 33.09 -24.32 9.77
CA GLU A 226 34.10 -24.07 10.78
C GLU A 226 34.60 -22.63 10.56
N ALA A 227 34.50 -21.79 11.58
CA ALA A 227 34.88 -20.38 11.51
C ALA A 227 36.37 -20.20 11.15
N GLN A 228 36.68 -20.26 9.85
CA GLN A 228 37.97 -19.94 9.26
C GLN A 228 37.71 -19.14 7.99
N GLY A 229 37.72 -17.81 8.08
CA GLY A 229 37.82 -16.98 6.87
C GLY A 229 37.14 -15.64 6.94
N ASN A 230 37.89 -14.65 7.45
CA ASN A 230 37.71 -13.21 7.31
C ASN A 230 36.45 -12.56 7.92
N PRO A 231 36.60 -11.71 8.95
CA PRO A 231 35.51 -10.85 9.40
C PRO A 231 35.11 -9.98 8.21
N ALA A 232 33.86 -10.09 7.78
CA ALA A 232 33.28 -9.22 6.77
C ALA A 232 33.66 -7.77 7.10
N THR A 233 34.29 -7.14 6.11
CA THR A 233 34.77 -5.76 6.10
C THR A 233 33.76 -4.83 6.77
N GLY A 234 34.09 -4.40 8.00
CA GLY A 234 33.49 -3.21 8.63
C GLY A 234 32.59 -3.40 9.85
N SER A 235 32.27 -4.61 10.31
CA SER A 235 31.46 -4.79 11.53
C SER A 235 32.30 -5.00 12.78
N GLU A 236 32.20 -4.03 13.70
CA GLU A 236 32.73 -3.96 15.06
C GLU A 236 33.11 -5.30 15.69
N VAL A 237 34.42 -5.54 15.72
CA VAL A 237 35.08 -6.69 16.36
C VAL A 237 34.66 -6.78 17.83
N GLY A 238 33.93 -7.83 18.20
CA GLY A 238 33.66 -8.20 19.60
C GLY A 238 32.20 -8.20 20.08
N LYS A 239 31.21 -7.85 19.24
CA LYS A 239 29.78 -7.94 19.62
C LYS A 239 29.18 -9.33 19.29
N PRO A 240 28.31 -9.89 20.15
CA PRO A 240 27.60 -11.13 19.85
C PRO A 240 26.63 -10.91 18.69
N VAL A 241 26.43 -11.97 17.88
CA VAL A 241 25.43 -11.97 16.79
C VAL A 241 24.04 -11.76 17.36
N CYS A 242 23.21 -10.97 16.66
CA CYS A 242 21.83 -10.73 17.07
C CYS A 242 21.03 -12.04 17.22
N LYS A 243 20.06 -12.08 18.14
CA LYS A 243 19.15 -13.24 18.28
C LYS A 243 18.16 -13.32 17.13
N THR A 244 17.60 -12.16 16.79
CA THR A 244 16.70 -11.93 15.67
C THR A 244 17.05 -10.60 15.02
N SER A 245 16.95 -10.52 13.69
CA SER A 245 17.20 -9.29 12.96
C SER A 245 16.32 -9.15 11.74
N LEU A 246 16.23 -7.93 11.23
CA LEU A 246 15.66 -7.57 9.95
C LEU A 246 16.65 -6.65 9.24
N THR A 247 17.13 -7.06 8.07
CA THR A 247 17.97 -6.24 7.20
C THR A 247 17.14 -5.75 6.04
N PHE A 248 17.07 -4.43 5.84
CA PHE A 248 16.40 -3.84 4.69
C PHE A 248 17.42 -3.51 3.60
N VAL A 249 17.26 -4.12 2.42
CA VAL A 249 18.09 -3.87 1.25
C VAL A 249 17.45 -2.75 0.44
N LEU A 250 18.17 -1.64 0.28
CA LEU A 250 17.67 -0.44 -0.41
C LEU A 250 17.58 -0.59 -1.93
N GLU A 251 18.16 -1.65 -2.49
CA GLU A 251 18.07 -1.96 -3.92
C GLU A 251 16.61 -2.05 -4.39
N SER A 252 16.31 -1.32 -5.47
CA SER A 252 15.00 -1.30 -6.11
C SER A 252 15.16 -1.28 -7.62
N SER A 253 14.27 -1.98 -8.33
CA SER A 253 14.16 -1.91 -9.79
C SER A 253 13.52 -0.59 -10.26
N ASP A 254 12.70 0.02 -9.41
CA ASP A 254 12.12 1.35 -9.63
C ASP A 254 13.15 2.44 -9.28
N ALA A 255 13.15 3.51 -10.07
CA ALA A 255 13.92 4.72 -9.81
C ALA A 255 13.34 5.54 -8.64
N GLY A 256 12.08 5.30 -8.25
CA GLY A 256 11.38 6.10 -7.24
C GLY A 256 11.95 5.97 -5.82
N LEU A 257 12.64 7.02 -5.33
CA LEU A 257 13.11 7.12 -3.94
C LEU A 257 11.99 6.97 -2.91
N GLY A 258 10.83 7.58 -3.18
CA GLY A 258 9.75 7.63 -2.19
C GLY A 258 9.17 6.26 -1.82
N LYS A 259 9.04 5.35 -2.78
CA LYS A 259 8.53 3.97 -2.53
C LYS A 259 9.50 3.22 -1.62
N THR A 260 10.80 3.29 -1.92
CA THR A 260 11.87 2.67 -1.12
C THR A 260 11.91 3.21 0.30
N LEU A 261 11.70 4.52 0.50
CA LEU A 261 11.66 5.10 1.84
C LEU A 261 10.42 4.72 2.63
N MET A 262 9.24 4.74 2.01
CA MET A 262 8.03 4.27 2.69
C MET A 262 8.18 2.80 3.11
N MET A 263 8.73 1.97 2.23
CA MET A 263 9.09 0.57 2.53
C MET A 263 10.07 0.45 3.71
N LEU A 264 11.17 1.20 3.67
CA LEU A 264 12.18 1.24 4.73
C LEU A 264 11.55 1.62 6.08
N TRP A 265 10.73 2.67 6.10
CA TRP A 265 10.10 3.17 7.33
C TRP A 265 9.15 2.15 7.94
N VAL A 266 8.29 1.55 7.11
CA VAL A 266 7.36 0.52 7.57
C VAL A 266 8.12 -0.73 8.05
N ALA A 267 9.19 -1.14 7.36
CA ALA A 267 10.04 -2.26 7.79
C ALA A 267 10.73 -2.00 9.12
N TYR A 268 11.22 -0.79 9.36
CA TYR A 268 11.76 -0.40 10.65
C TYR A 268 10.71 -0.46 11.76
N GLY A 269 9.54 0.15 11.53
CA GLY A 269 8.44 0.11 12.50
C GLY A 269 8.01 -1.32 12.82
N LEU A 270 8.03 -2.22 11.83
CA LEU A 270 7.74 -3.63 12.01
C LEU A 270 8.83 -4.34 12.82
N ALA A 271 10.11 -4.10 12.50
CA ALA A 271 11.24 -4.67 13.23
C ALA A 271 11.23 -4.26 14.70
N GLU A 272 10.97 -2.98 14.99
CA GLU A 272 10.85 -2.47 16.35
C GLU A 272 9.67 -3.13 17.09
N LYS A 273 8.51 -3.25 16.43
CA LYS A 273 7.33 -3.91 17.00
C LYS A 273 7.58 -5.39 17.32
N GLU A 274 8.35 -6.09 16.49
CA GLU A 274 8.71 -7.50 16.69
C GLU A 274 9.97 -7.69 17.57
N GLY A 275 10.61 -6.61 18.02
CA GLY A 275 11.83 -6.68 18.84
C GLY A 275 13.06 -7.21 18.10
N ARG A 276 13.12 -7.03 16.77
CA ARG A 276 14.23 -7.44 15.91
C ARG A 276 15.28 -6.33 15.82
N ALA A 277 16.56 -6.69 15.79
CA ALA A 277 17.62 -5.75 15.44
C ALA A 277 17.49 -5.33 13.97
N PHE A 278 17.64 -4.03 13.68
CA PHE A 278 17.44 -3.50 12.33
C PHE A 278 18.76 -3.10 11.68
N PHE A 279 18.92 -3.45 10.40
CA PHE A 279 20.09 -3.10 9.59
C PHE A 279 19.65 -2.59 8.22
N ILE A 280 20.47 -1.73 7.61
CA ILE A 280 20.25 -1.20 6.26
C ILE A 280 21.42 -1.67 5.40
N ASP A 281 21.14 -2.21 4.22
CA ASP A 281 22.12 -2.49 3.19
C ASP A 281 21.92 -1.49 2.03
N ASP A 282 22.96 -0.71 1.75
CA ASP A 282 22.99 0.33 0.70
C ASP A 282 23.96 -0.01 -0.44
N ALA A 283 24.49 -1.24 -0.49
CA ALA A 283 25.57 -1.62 -1.40
C ALA A 283 25.23 -1.43 -2.87
N ARG A 284 23.97 -1.69 -3.25
CA ARG A 284 23.46 -1.54 -4.62
C ARG A 284 22.34 -0.50 -4.74
N TRP A 285 22.28 0.46 -3.82
CA TRP A 285 21.24 1.47 -3.88
C TRP A 285 21.49 2.47 -5.02
N ALA A 286 20.47 2.74 -5.83
CA ALA A 286 20.60 3.59 -7.02
C ALA A 286 21.02 5.05 -6.71
N TYR A 287 20.76 5.50 -5.47
CA TYR A 287 21.10 6.84 -4.98
C TYR A 287 22.48 6.91 -4.30
N GLY A 288 23.25 5.82 -4.29
CA GLY A 288 24.57 5.74 -3.66
C GLY A 288 24.49 5.28 -2.20
N LYS A 289 25.32 5.85 -1.32
CA LYS A 289 25.32 5.48 0.10
C LYS A 289 24.15 6.12 0.84
N TYR A 290 23.55 5.39 1.77
CA TYR A 290 22.50 5.91 2.66
C TYR A 290 22.98 7.15 3.42
N THR A 291 24.22 7.12 3.91
CA THR A 291 24.82 8.23 4.67
C THR A 291 25.12 9.48 3.84
N ALA A 292 25.00 9.42 2.51
CA ALA A 292 25.13 10.59 1.65
C ALA A 292 23.88 11.49 1.73
N ILE A 293 22.73 10.93 2.14
CA ILE A 293 21.46 11.65 2.25
C ILE A 293 21.04 11.78 3.72
N PHE A 294 21.21 10.72 4.50
CA PHE A 294 20.77 10.63 5.89
C PHE A 294 21.93 10.44 6.88
N GLN A 295 21.68 10.60 8.17
CA GLN A 295 22.58 10.19 9.23
C GLN A 295 22.53 8.67 9.41
N GLN A 296 23.55 8.10 10.06
CA GLN A 296 23.55 6.66 10.35
C GLN A 296 22.34 6.28 11.21
N PRO A 297 21.70 5.12 10.92
CA PRO A 297 20.56 4.65 11.69
C PRO A 297 20.98 4.26 13.11
N PRO A 298 20.04 4.21 14.07
CA PRO A 298 20.32 3.71 15.41
C PRO A 298 20.91 2.29 15.37
N LEU A 299 22.16 2.14 15.81
CA LEU A 299 22.87 0.86 15.75
C LEU A 299 22.40 -0.07 16.87
N PRO A 300 22.08 -1.35 16.56
CA PRO A 300 21.78 -2.33 17.58
C PRO A 300 23.03 -2.69 18.41
N ARG A 301 22.81 -3.26 19.60
CA ARG A 301 23.89 -3.71 20.50
C ARG A 301 24.57 -5.03 20.08
N CYS A 302 24.20 -5.57 18.93
CA CYS A 302 24.64 -6.86 18.41
C CYS A 302 25.15 -6.72 16.98
N SER A 303 25.97 -7.67 16.54
CA SER A 303 26.49 -7.73 15.18
C SER A 303 25.47 -8.39 14.23
N PRO A 304 25.49 -8.01 12.94
CA PRO A 304 24.61 -8.64 11.95
C PRO A 304 24.99 -10.12 11.79
N PRO A 305 24.01 -11.01 11.53
CA PRO A 305 24.24 -12.45 11.35
C PRO A 305 25.06 -12.75 10.10
N PRO A 306 25.68 -13.94 9.98
CA PRO A 306 26.32 -14.40 8.74
C PRO A 306 25.39 -14.36 7.53
N ASN A 307 25.94 -14.21 6.33
CA ASN A 307 25.15 -14.05 5.11
C ASN A 307 24.21 -15.24 4.84
N HIS A 308 24.65 -16.47 5.10
CA HIS A 308 23.86 -17.68 4.89
C HIS A 308 22.68 -17.85 5.86
N GLU A 309 22.69 -17.18 7.02
CA GLU A 309 21.58 -17.22 7.97
C GLU A 309 20.48 -16.19 7.63
N ARG A 310 20.72 -15.26 6.69
CA ARG A 310 19.79 -14.16 6.35
C ARG A 310 18.83 -14.57 5.24
N LEU A 311 17.53 -14.71 5.56
CA LEU A 311 16.52 -15.24 4.64
C LEU A 311 15.48 -14.20 4.22
N PRO A 312 15.03 -14.18 2.96
CA PRO A 312 13.87 -13.36 2.56
C PRO A 312 12.53 -13.97 2.99
N CYS A 313 12.46 -15.29 3.10
CA CYS A 313 11.28 -16.04 3.45
C CYS A 313 11.71 -17.30 4.24
N PRO A 314 10.89 -17.81 5.17
CA PRO A 314 9.57 -17.31 5.56
C PRO A 314 9.62 -16.14 6.57
N ARG A 315 8.52 -15.40 6.73
CA ARG A 315 8.41 -14.22 7.64
C ARG A 315 8.82 -14.48 9.09
N HIS A 316 8.68 -15.71 9.58
CA HIS A 316 9.01 -16.06 10.96
C HIS A 316 10.47 -16.51 11.15
N ALA A 317 11.30 -16.50 10.11
CA ALA A 317 12.73 -16.79 10.24
C ALA A 317 13.43 -15.79 11.18
N ARG A 318 14.53 -16.23 11.81
CA ARG A 318 15.22 -15.43 12.83
C ARG A 318 15.88 -14.18 12.26
N HIS A 319 16.46 -14.30 11.08
CA HIS A 319 17.16 -13.22 10.40
C HIS A 319 16.53 -12.97 9.05
N LEU A 320 15.78 -11.87 8.95
CA LEU A 320 14.99 -11.55 7.76
C LEU A 320 15.73 -10.58 6.85
N VAL A 321 15.52 -10.74 5.55
CA VAL A 321 15.92 -9.76 4.53
C VAL A 321 14.69 -9.25 3.81
N ALA A 322 14.42 -7.96 3.98
CA ALA A 322 13.37 -7.27 3.27
C ALA A 322 13.96 -6.42 2.14
N SER A 323 13.37 -6.50 0.96
CA SER A 323 13.70 -5.66 -0.20
C SER A 323 12.42 -5.30 -0.94
N ALA A 324 12.50 -4.44 -1.96
CA ALA A 324 11.34 -4.14 -2.80
C ALA A 324 10.70 -5.39 -3.44
N ALA A 325 11.43 -6.49 -3.64
CA ALA A 325 10.93 -7.73 -4.23
C ALA A 325 10.17 -8.60 -3.22
N THR A 326 10.54 -8.57 -1.94
CA THR A 326 10.01 -9.48 -0.91
C THR A 326 9.00 -8.81 0.00
N MET A 327 8.83 -7.49 -0.13
CA MET A 327 8.02 -6.70 0.79
C MET A 327 6.54 -7.12 0.85
N ASN A 328 5.98 -7.56 -0.27
CA ASN A 328 4.63 -8.11 -0.31
C ASN A 328 4.46 -9.35 0.59
N GLU A 329 5.50 -10.17 0.74
CA GLU A 329 5.45 -11.37 1.59
C GLU A 329 5.51 -11.00 3.09
N PHE A 330 6.16 -9.89 3.45
CA PHE A 330 6.20 -9.37 4.83
C PHE A 330 4.93 -8.60 5.21
N PHE A 331 4.39 -7.85 4.27
CA PHE A 331 3.29 -6.91 4.49
C PHE A 331 1.95 -7.41 3.98
N GLY A 332 1.88 -8.63 3.42
CA GLY A 332 0.67 -9.21 2.83
C GLY A 332 -0.56 -9.19 3.74
N SER A 333 -0.39 -9.36 5.05
CA SER A 333 -1.51 -9.23 6.00
C SER A 333 -1.92 -7.80 6.32
N LEU A 334 -1.00 -6.85 6.12
CA LEU A 334 -1.27 -5.41 6.21
C LEU A 334 -1.86 -4.84 4.90
N THR A 335 -1.91 -5.64 3.82
CA THR A 335 -2.33 -5.21 2.48
C THR A 335 -3.50 -6.01 1.90
N LYS A 336 -3.91 -7.12 2.53
CA LYS A 336 -5.11 -7.90 2.17
C LYS A 336 -6.40 -7.11 2.48
N SER A 337 -6.71 -6.15 1.62
CA SER A 337 -8.06 -5.61 1.44
C SER A 337 -8.48 -5.92 -0.01
N ALA A 338 -8.92 -7.15 -0.25
CA ALA A 338 -9.62 -7.52 -1.47
C ALA A 338 -11.12 -7.34 -1.22
N ASP A 339 -11.63 -6.12 -1.38
CA ASP A 339 -13.05 -5.77 -1.62
C ASP A 339 -13.26 -4.25 -1.48
N PRO A 340 -14.30 -3.65 -2.11
CA PRO A 340 -14.46 -2.20 -2.14
C PRO A 340 -14.53 -1.59 -0.73
N PRO A 341 -13.97 -0.38 -0.55
CA PRO A 341 -13.62 0.16 0.76
C PRO A 341 -14.84 0.30 1.67
N SER A 342 -14.86 -0.43 2.78
CA SER A 342 -15.71 -0.08 3.92
C SER A 342 -14.94 0.92 4.78
N GLU A 343 -15.50 2.10 5.01
CA GLU A 343 -14.75 3.24 5.58
C GLU A 343 -14.11 2.99 6.96
N SER A 344 -14.61 2.02 7.75
CA SER A 344 -14.20 1.83 9.14
C SER A 344 -13.07 0.81 9.35
N HIS A 345 -13.17 -0.39 8.76
CA HIS A 345 -12.16 -1.45 8.91
C HIS A 345 -10.83 -1.04 8.26
N ASP A 346 -10.92 -0.38 7.10
CA ASP A 346 -9.76 0.11 6.37
C ASP A 346 -9.04 1.24 7.11
N ARG A 347 -9.76 2.06 7.89
CA ARG A 347 -9.16 3.15 8.64
C ARG A 347 -8.22 2.64 9.73
N ALA A 348 -8.59 1.57 10.44
CA ALA A 348 -7.75 0.98 11.48
C ALA A 348 -6.48 0.32 10.89
N LEU A 349 -6.63 -0.38 9.76
CA LEU A 349 -5.50 -0.97 9.04
C LEU A 349 -4.54 0.09 8.51
N ARG A 350 -5.07 1.13 7.85
CA ARG A 350 -4.28 2.28 7.37
C ARG A 350 -3.60 3.01 8.52
N LYS A 351 -4.28 3.23 9.65
CA LYS A 351 -3.66 3.80 10.86
C LYS A 351 -2.53 2.94 11.39
N THR A 352 -2.68 1.61 11.34
CA THR A 352 -1.60 0.68 11.75
C THR A 352 -0.39 0.81 10.83
N GLN A 353 -0.58 0.78 9.51
CA GLN A 353 0.50 0.96 8.54
C GLN A 353 1.16 2.33 8.68
N TYR A 354 0.34 3.38 8.85
CA TYR A 354 0.81 4.74 9.07
C TYR A 354 1.67 4.82 10.33
N ASN A 355 1.26 4.21 11.44
CA ASN A 355 2.02 4.23 12.69
C ASN A 355 3.37 3.51 12.56
N LEU A 356 3.44 2.42 11.79
CA LEU A 356 4.71 1.75 11.48
C LEU A 356 5.62 2.68 10.66
N ALA A 357 5.08 3.32 9.62
CA ALA A 357 5.81 4.30 8.81
C ALA A 357 6.28 5.50 9.66
N ARG A 358 5.46 5.98 10.58
CA ARG A 358 5.78 7.11 11.47
C ARG A 358 6.99 6.80 12.36
N LYS A 359 7.01 5.62 12.98
CA LYS A 359 8.15 5.15 13.79
C LYS A 359 9.43 5.06 12.97
N GLY A 360 9.33 4.56 11.73
CA GLY A 360 10.45 4.52 10.80
C GLY A 360 10.96 5.90 10.40
N TYR A 361 10.05 6.83 10.09
CA TYR A 361 10.39 8.22 9.80
C TYR A 361 11.16 8.87 10.95
N GLU A 362 10.64 8.81 12.18
CA GLU A 362 11.27 9.45 13.35
C GLU A 362 12.68 8.89 13.66
N ALA A 363 12.90 7.61 13.37
CA ALA A 363 14.18 6.95 13.61
C ALA A 363 15.19 7.13 12.47
N LEU A 364 14.73 7.12 11.22
CA LEU A 364 15.59 6.98 10.04
C LEU A 364 15.64 8.23 9.15
N PHE A 365 14.68 9.16 9.26
CA PHE A 365 14.68 10.40 8.49
C PHE A 365 15.40 11.49 9.26
N ARG A 366 16.72 11.40 9.29
CA ARG A 366 17.59 12.49 9.78
C ARG A 366 18.53 12.83 8.65
N LEU A 367 18.39 14.02 8.08
CA LEU A 367 19.26 14.46 6.99
C LEU A 367 20.71 14.52 7.47
N ASN A 368 21.66 14.32 6.56
CA ASN A 368 23.08 14.54 6.85
C ASN A 368 23.31 15.94 7.45
N GLU A 369 24.40 16.14 8.18
CA GLU A 369 24.64 17.38 8.94
C GLU A 369 24.62 18.65 8.06
N GLU A 370 25.17 18.54 6.85
CA GLU A 370 25.23 19.65 5.88
C GLU A 370 23.83 20.08 5.43
N ASP A 371 23.00 19.13 5.01
CA ASP A 371 21.64 19.38 4.52
C ASP A 371 20.69 19.73 5.67
N ALA A 372 20.83 19.09 6.83
CA ALA A 372 20.05 19.41 8.03
C ALA A 372 20.25 20.88 8.45
N SER A 373 21.50 21.33 8.54
CA SER A 373 21.80 22.72 8.90
C SER A 373 21.21 23.75 7.92
N TYR A 374 21.17 23.39 6.64
CA TYR A 374 20.55 24.21 5.60
C TYR A 374 19.03 24.21 5.71
N VAL A 375 18.40 23.05 5.88
CA VAL A 375 16.96 22.92 6.06
C VAL A 375 16.51 23.70 7.30
N ASP A 376 17.20 23.57 8.43
CA ASP A 376 16.89 24.33 9.65
C ASP A 376 16.97 25.85 9.44
N ALA A 377 17.96 26.31 8.67
CA ALA A 377 18.08 27.73 8.32
C ALA A 377 16.94 28.18 7.39
N ARG A 378 16.58 27.36 6.40
CA ARG A 378 15.52 27.66 5.46
C ARG A 378 14.14 27.66 6.11
N VAL A 379 13.86 26.70 6.99
CA VAL A 379 12.61 26.66 7.78
C VAL A 379 12.51 27.91 8.65
N ARG A 380 13.58 28.31 9.34
CA ARG A 380 13.59 29.56 10.12
C ARG A 380 13.35 30.80 9.26
N GLU A 381 13.92 30.87 8.06
CA GLU A 381 13.69 31.96 7.12
C GLU A 381 12.22 32.05 6.69
N LEU A 382 11.60 30.92 6.34
CA LEU A 382 10.19 30.86 5.94
C LEU A 382 9.27 31.20 7.13
N MET A 383 9.56 30.66 8.32
CA MET A 383 8.83 30.97 9.55
C MET A 383 9.00 32.42 10.01
N ALA A 384 10.06 33.12 9.63
CA ALA A 384 10.19 34.54 9.93
C ALA A 384 9.25 35.39 9.06
N LYS A 385 8.96 34.97 7.81
CA LYS A 385 8.09 35.70 6.88
C LYS A 385 6.61 35.73 7.33
N ARG A 386 6.16 34.72 8.08
CA ARG A 386 4.80 34.65 8.64
C ARG A 386 4.57 35.51 9.88
N ILE A 387 5.62 36.07 10.49
CA ILE A 387 5.47 36.86 11.72
C ILE A 387 4.88 38.22 11.38
N VAL A 388 3.70 38.53 11.91
CA VAL A 388 3.09 39.86 11.78
C VAL A 388 3.79 40.83 12.75
N PRO A 389 4.50 41.86 12.28
CA PRO A 389 5.28 42.74 13.16
C PRO A 389 4.42 43.47 14.20
N LYS A 390 3.19 43.81 13.82
CA LYS A 390 2.24 44.56 14.67
C LYS A 390 1.68 43.73 15.84
N SER A 391 1.59 42.41 15.70
CA SER A 391 1.04 41.51 16.73
C SER A 391 2.10 41.00 17.70
N ARG A 392 3.38 41.37 17.53
CA ARG A 392 4.53 40.78 18.24
C ARG A 392 4.54 39.24 18.21
N GLY A 393 4.03 38.65 17.13
CA GLY A 393 3.96 37.18 16.95
C GLY A 393 2.80 36.48 17.64
N GLN A 394 1.81 37.21 18.19
CA GLN A 394 0.58 36.62 18.71
C GLN A 394 -0.39 36.14 17.61
N GLN A 395 -0.34 36.80 16.46
CA GLN A 395 -1.05 36.40 15.24
C GLN A 395 -0.01 36.18 14.16
N ASN A 396 0.17 34.93 13.74
CA ASN A 396 1.09 34.56 12.67
C ASN A 396 0.30 34.18 11.44
N GLY A 397 0.84 34.49 10.26
CA GLY A 397 0.33 33.96 9.00
C GLY A 397 0.39 32.44 8.95
N LEU A 398 -0.42 31.88 8.05
CA LEU A 398 -0.45 30.45 7.78
C LEU A 398 0.56 30.11 6.68
N ALA A 399 1.34 29.06 6.88
CA ALA A 399 2.19 28.50 5.83
C ALA A 399 1.51 27.27 5.22
N VAL A 400 1.23 27.30 3.91
CA VAL A 400 0.67 26.15 3.19
C VAL A 400 1.72 25.57 2.25
N GLY A 401 2.11 24.33 2.50
CA GLY A 401 2.99 23.56 1.64
C GLY A 401 2.24 23.04 0.44
N VAL A 402 2.86 23.10 -0.74
CA VAL A 402 2.30 22.59 -1.99
C VAL A 402 3.35 21.67 -2.60
N HIS A 403 3.00 20.40 -2.77
CA HIS A 403 3.86 19.41 -3.42
C HIS A 403 3.24 19.00 -4.76
N VAL A 404 3.83 19.49 -5.85
CA VAL A 404 3.41 19.18 -7.22
C VAL A 404 4.27 18.05 -7.76
N ARG A 405 3.63 16.97 -8.21
CA ARG A 405 4.29 15.89 -8.94
C ARG A 405 3.91 15.93 -10.41
N ARG A 406 4.92 15.95 -11.28
CA ARG A 406 4.80 15.80 -12.74
C ARG A 406 5.46 14.48 -13.18
N GLY A 407 6.07 14.43 -14.36
CA GLY A 407 6.91 13.34 -14.82
C GLY A 407 6.16 12.05 -15.18
N ASP A 408 6.72 10.92 -14.81
CA ASP A 408 6.15 9.59 -15.10
C ASP A 408 4.93 9.20 -14.22
N ARG A 409 4.52 10.05 -13.27
CA ARG A 409 3.37 9.81 -12.39
C ARG A 409 2.21 10.74 -12.72
N HIS A 410 1.01 10.18 -12.72
CA HIS A 410 -0.23 10.88 -13.03
C HIS A 410 -1.25 10.70 -11.91
N PRO A 411 -2.20 11.66 -11.75
CA PRO A 411 -3.29 11.55 -10.78
C PRO A 411 -4.11 10.26 -10.93
N LEU A 412 -4.68 9.77 -9.83
CA LEU A 412 -5.63 8.67 -9.83
C LEU A 412 -7.03 9.09 -10.29
N GLU A 413 -7.38 10.38 -10.11
CA GLU A 413 -8.64 10.90 -10.57
C GLU A 413 -8.83 10.68 -12.08
N TYR A 414 -9.98 10.09 -12.44
CA TYR A 414 -10.26 9.66 -13.81
C TYR A 414 -10.08 10.77 -14.85
N GLN A 415 -10.45 12.01 -14.49
CA GLN A 415 -10.37 13.19 -15.36
C GLN A 415 -8.93 13.54 -15.74
N TYR A 416 -7.99 13.33 -14.83
CA TYR A 416 -6.60 13.74 -14.96
C TYR A 416 -5.63 12.57 -15.09
N ARG A 417 -6.09 11.31 -15.04
CA ARG A 417 -5.24 10.11 -15.12
C ARG A 417 -4.35 10.00 -16.36
N ARG A 418 -4.69 10.72 -17.44
CA ARG A 418 -3.93 10.76 -18.71
C ARG A 418 -3.21 12.09 -18.93
N SER A 419 -3.26 12.98 -17.95
CA SER A 419 -2.62 14.29 -17.98
C SER A 419 -2.06 14.58 -16.59
N TYR A 420 -1.75 15.84 -16.29
CA TYR A 420 -1.35 16.21 -14.95
C TYR A 420 -2.42 17.05 -14.29
N MET A 421 -2.44 17.02 -12.96
CA MET A 421 -3.33 17.86 -12.14
C MET A 421 -3.10 19.35 -12.48
N PRO A 422 -4.12 20.10 -12.91
CA PRO A 422 -3.98 21.53 -13.20
C PRO A 422 -3.42 22.32 -12.01
N LEU A 423 -2.51 23.28 -12.28
CA LEU A 423 -1.83 24.03 -11.22
C LEU A 423 -2.79 24.95 -10.44
N HIS A 424 -3.83 25.47 -11.10
CA HIS A 424 -4.82 26.32 -10.44
C HIS A 424 -5.50 25.61 -9.26
N LEU A 425 -5.75 24.30 -9.35
CA LEU A 425 -6.38 23.53 -8.28
C LEU A 425 -5.52 23.48 -7.01
N TYR A 426 -4.19 23.43 -7.15
CA TYR A 426 -3.29 23.54 -6.00
C TYR A 426 -3.35 24.93 -5.38
N SER A 427 -3.30 25.98 -6.21
CA SER A 427 -3.35 27.37 -5.72
C SER A 427 -4.69 27.72 -5.07
N GLU A 428 -5.80 27.20 -5.61
CA GLU A 428 -7.15 27.38 -5.08
C GLU A 428 -7.29 26.64 -3.74
N ALA A 429 -6.89 25.38 -3.67
CA ALA A 429 -6.93 24.62 -2.41
C ALA A 429 -6.06 25.28 -1.32
N ALA A 430 -4.88 25.80 -1.67
CA ALA A 430 -4.04 26.52 -0.73
C ALA A 430 -4.70 27.83 -0.23
N ARG A 431 -5.32 28.59 -1.15
CA ARG A 431 -6.06 29.81 -0.80
C ARG A 431 -7.27 29.52 0.09
N GLU A 432 -8.03 28.48 -0.23
CA GLU A 432 -9.19 28.05 0.55
C GLU A 432 -8.81 27.64 1.97
N LEU A 433 -7.68 26.97 2.17
CA LEU A 433 -7.15 26.64 3.50
C LEU A 433 -6.82 27.88 4.32
N ILE A 434 -6.15 28.87 3.70
CA ILE A 434 -5.81 30.14 4.35
C ILE A 434 -7.10 30.88 4.75
N GLU A 435 -8.08 30.95 3.85
CA GLU A 435 -9.36 31.61 4.10
C GLU A 435 -10.17 30.91 5.18
N ALA A 436 -10.32 29.59 5.11
CA ALA A 436 -11.09 28.81 6.08
C ALA A 436 -10.56 28.98 7.51
N ARG A 437 -9.24 29.04 7.68
CA ARG A 437 -8.61 29.17 9.01
C ARG A 437 -8.61 30.60 9.53
N LEU A 438 -8.45 31.61 8.66
CA LEU A 438 -8.26 33.00 9.09
C LEU A 438 -9.51 33.88 9.05
N ASN A 439 -10.59 33.45 8.37
CA ASN A 439 -11.84 34.22 8.32
C ASN A 439 -12.55 34.34 9.67
N HIS A 440 -12.25 33.44 10.63
CA HIS A 440 -12.87 33.40 11.96
C HIS A 440 -11.86 33.54 13.11
N SER A 441 -10.58 33.79 12.81
CA SER A 441 -9.51 33.86 13.83
C SER A 441 -9.19 35.28 14.31
N GLY A 442 -9.81 36.30 13.72
CA GLY A 442 -9.59 37.69 14.07
C GLY A 442 -10.30 38.10 15.38
N PRO A 443 -9.99 39.31 15.90
CA PRO A 443 -10.67 39.86 17.06
C PRO A 443 -12.19 39.87 16.84
N PHE A 444 -12.96 39.41 17.83
CA PHE A 444 -14.43 39.27 17.77
C PHE A 444 -14.96 38.23 16.75
N GLY A 445 -14.13 37.27 16.32
CA GLY A 445 -14.53 36.19 15.40
C GLY A 445 -14.64 36.61 13.94
N GLY A 446 -14.08 37.77 13.58
CA GLY A 446 -13.97 38.26 12.20
C GLY A 446 -12.69 37.81 11.48
N GLU A 447 -12.47 38.32 10.27
CA GLU A 447 -11.30 37.99 9.44
C GLU A 447 -10.01 38.60 9.99
N ASP A 448 -8.98 37.77 10.20
CA ASP A 448 -7.63 38.23 10.51
C ASP A 448 -6.86 38.62 9.24
N ARG A 449 -7.14 39.84 8.75
CA ARG A 449 -6.52 40.37 7.52
C ARG A 449 -5.00 40.47 7.62
N ALA A 450 -4.47 40.79 8.80
CA ALA A 450 -3.04 40.95 9.00
C ALA A 450 -2.31 39.60 8.94
N ALA A 451 -2.85 38.56 9.58
CA ALA A 451 -2.31 37.21 9.44
C ALA A 451 -2.43 36.70 8.00
N LYS A 452 -3.54 37.00 7.31
CA LYS A 452 -3.78 36.58 5.93
C LYS A 452 -2.77 37.18 4.94
N GLU A 453 -2.43 38.46 5.08
CA GLU A 453 -1.40 39.13 4.27
C GLU A 453 0.01 38.56 4.50
N HIS A 454 0.27 38.01 5.69
CA HIS A 454 1.54 37.36 6.05
C HIS A 454 1.51 35.83 5.85
N SER A 455 0.42 35.26 5.34
CA SER A 455 0.37 33.85 4.95
C SER A 455 1.21 33.61 3.70
N LEU A 456 1.84 32.43 3.61
CA LEU A 456 2.77 32.10 2.55
C LEU A 456 2.51 30.70 2.00
N VAL A 457 2.77 30.52 0.71
CA VAL A 457 2.75 29.20 0.07
C VAL A 457 4.19 28.76 -0.12
N VAL A 458 4.52 27.56 0.36
CA VAL A 458 5.82 26.91 0.13
C VAL A 458 5.65 25.85 -0.94
N LEU A 459 6.46 25.88 -2.01
CA LEU A 459 6.31 25.00 -3.16
C LEU A 459 7.51 24.07 -3.31
N ALA A 460 7.22 22.77 -3.49
CA ALA A 460 8.16 21.80 -4.04
C ALA A 460 7.56 21.15 -5.30
N SER A 461 8.37 21.03 -6.33
CA SER A 461 8.04 20.41 -7.61
C SER A 461 9.28 19.76 -8.21
N ASP A 462 9.08 18.60 -8.82
CA ASP A 462 10.07 17.88 -9.62
C ASP A 462 10.21 18.45 -11.05
N ASP A 463 9.29 19.30 -11.47
CA ASP A 463 9.36 20.05 -12.73
C ASP A 463 9.80 21.51 -12.48
N PRO A 464 10.94 21.95 -13.04
CA PRO A 464 11.45 23.30 -12.86
C PRO A 464 10.52 24.38 -13.45
N MET A 465 9.68 24.05 -14.44
CA MET A 465 8.76 25.01 -15.07
C MET A 465 7.58 25.38 -14.17
N VAL A 466 7.22 24.52 -13.21
CA VAL A 466 6.10 24.78 -12.27
C VAL A 466 6.37 26.02 -11.41
N TYR A 467 7.63 26.29 -11.08
CA TYR A 467 8.02 27.46 -10.31
C TYR A 467 7.93 28.78 -11.09
N GLU A 468 7.85 28.72 -12.43
CA GLU A 468 7.73 29.87 -13.32
C GLU A 468 6.28 30.11 -13.77
N SER A 469 5.36 29.23 -13.35
CA SER A 469 3.95 29.29 -13.76
C SER A 469 3.24 30.49 -13.09
N ALA A 470 2.28 31.08 -13.80
CA ALA A 470 1.55 32.25 -13.31
C ALA A 470 0.71 31.95 -12.05
N GLU A 471 0.22 30.71 -11.93
CA GLU A 471 -0.61 30.23 -10.82
C GLU A 471 0.19 30.12 -9.51
N LEU A 472 1.50 29.88 -9.59
CA LEU A 472 2.36 29.61 -8.43
C LEU A 472 3.56 30.57 -8.32
N ALA A 473 3.65 31.61 -9.16
CA ALA A 473 4.76 32.56 -9.19
C ALA A 473 5.01 33.30 -7.85
N GLY A 474 3.99 33.41 -6.99
CA GLY A 474 4.10 33.99 -5.65
C GLY A 474 4.58 33.03 -4.55
N ALA A 475 4.72 31.74 -4.85
CA ALA A 475 5.12 30.73 -3.87
C ALA A 475 6.63 30.78 -3.59
N SER A 476 6.99 30.61 -2.32
CA SER A 476 8.38 30.45 -1.91
C SER A 476 8.85 29.02 -2.19
N ARG A 477 10.01 28.84 -2.84
CA ARG A 477 10.58 27.50 -3.03
C ARG A 477 10.90 26.84 -1.69
N ALA A 478 10.66 25.54 -1.57
CA ALA A 478 11.03 24.76 -0.39
C ALA A 478 12.55 24.81 -0.17
N GLN A 479 13.36 24.33 -1.13
CA GLN A 479 14.82 24.55 -1.11
C GLN A 479 15.37 25.15 -2.40
N GLU A 480 16.56 25.73 -2.27
CA GLU A 480 17.31 26.36 -3.36
C GLU A 480 18.76 25.91 -3.45
N ARG A 481 19.19 24.99 -2.58
CA ARG A 481 20.56 24.46 -2.51
C ARG A 481 20.89 23.60 -3.72
N ILE A 482 19.97 22.71 -4.10
CA ILE A 482 20.15 21.78 -5.23
C ILE A 482 18.96 21.94 -6.16
N LYS A 483 19.16 22.63 -7.29
CA LYS A 483 18.11 22.87 -8.28
C LYS A 483 18.23 21.88 -9.42
N LEU A 484 17.12 21.23 -9.79
CA LEU A 484 17.04 20.47 -11.03
C LEU A 484 17.21 21.43 -12.21
N ALA A 485 18.11 21.09 -13.13
CA ALA A 485 18.45 21.97 -14.23
C ALA A 485 17.35 21.95 -15.31
N SER A 486 16.86 23.14 -15.69
CA SER A 486 16.07 23.33 -16.91
C SER A 486 16.98 23.41 -18.13
N LYS A 487 16.46 23.15 -19.33
CA LYS A 487 17.26 23.24 -20.57
C LYS A 487 17.85 24.64 -20.74
N GLN A 488 17.08 25.67 -20.42
CA GLN A 488 17.54 27.06 -20.45
C GLN A 488 18.70 27.32 -19.47
N ALA A 489 18.66 26.75 -18.26
CA ALA A 489 19.73 26.90 -17.29
C ALA A 489 21.03 26.23 -17.77
N ILE A 490 20.93 25.04 -18.38
CA ILE A 490 22.08 24.31 -18.94
C ILE A 490 22.71 25.10 -20.10
N GLN A 491 21.89 25.61 -21.02
CA GLN A 491 22.36 26.42 -22.15
C GLN A 491 23.05 27.71 -21.72
N ARG A 492 22.56 28.37 -20.66
CA ARG A 492 23.20 29.56 -20.08
C ARG A 492 24.53 29.25 -19.38
N ALA A 493 24.66 28.06 -18.77
CA ALA A 493 25.86 27.65 -18.04
C ALA A 493 27.01 27.22 -18.96
N SER A 494 26.72 26.77 -20.19
CA SER A 494 27.74 26.29 -21.14
C SER A 494 27.77 27.08 -22.47
N PRO A 495 28.02 28.40 -22.46
CA PRO A 495 28.13 29.20 -23.68
C PRO A 495 29.55 29.05 -24.26
N ASP A 496 29.89 27.89 -24.82
CA ASP A 496 31.19 27.71 -25.44
C ASP A 496 31.23 28.44 -26.79
N ARG A 497 31.55 29.74 -26.75
CA ARG A 497 31.58 30.66 -27.90
C ARG A 497 32.76 30.40 -28.85
N SER A 498 33.60 29.41 -28.55
CA SER A 498 34.88 29.15 -29.22
C SER A 498 34.78 28.22 -30.44
N VAL A 499 33.66 27.53 -30.64
CA VAL A 499 33.49 26.56 -31.74
C VAL A 499 32.26 26.90 -32.57
N LEU A 500 32.47 27.17 -33.86
CA LEU A 500 31.44 27.71 -34.75
C LEU A 500 30.21 26.80 -34.92
N HIS A 501 30.33 25.48 -34.75
CA HIS A 501 29.20 24.56 -34.56
C HIS A 501 29.73 23.28 -33.89
N LYS A 502 29.74 23.23 -32.55
CA LYS A 502 29.86 21.93 -31.87
C LYS A 502 28.49 21.26 -32.00
N PHE A 503 28.42 20.11 -32.66
CA PHE A 503 27.27 19.21 -32.54
C PHE A 503 27.23 18.76 -31.08
N VAL A 504 26.52 19.51 -30.24
CA VAL A 504 26.19 19.11 -28.88
C VAL A 504 24.85 18.38 -29.02
N ASP A 505 24.82 17.11 -28.63
CA ASP A 505 23.56 16.37 -28.52
C ASP A 505 22.56 17.20 -27.70
N GLU A 506 21.27 17.14 -28.07
CA GLU A 506 20.25 17.93 -27.38
C GLU A 506 20.33 17.70 -25.86
N THR A 507 20.70 18.74 -25.11
CA THR A 507 20.79 18.64 -23.66
C THR A 507 19.39 18.49 -23.08
N PHE A 508 19.08 17.32 -22.53
CA PHE A 508 17.83 17.06 -21.83
C PHE A 508 17.86 17.68 -20.43
N GLY A 509 16.92 18.59 -20.15
CA GLY A 509 16.64 19.08 -18.79
C GLY A 509 15.50 18.30 -18.16
N TRP A 510 15.22 18.53 -16.87
CA TRP A 510 14.11 17.90 -16.13
C TRP A 510 12.73 18.49 -16.48
N GLU A 511 12.57 18.99 -17.70
CA GLU A 511 11.34 19.63 -18.18
C GLU A 511 10.20 18.61 -18.21
N GLY A 512 9.08 18.96 -17.61
CA GLY A 512 7.95 18.05 -17.47
C GLY A 512 8.05 17.08 -16.29
N GLY A 513 9.10 17.16 -15.46
CA GLY A 513 9.20 16.46 -14.18
C GLY A 513 10.17 15.27 -14.13
N PHE A 514 10.09 14.49 -13.06
CA PHE A 514 10.95 13.32 -12.86
C PHE A 514 10.47 12.11 -13.67
N PHE A 515 11.34 11.59 -14.54
CA PHE A 515 11.12 10.36 -15.28
C PHE A 515 12.20 9.33 -14.94
N ALA A 516 11.79 8.09 -14.61
CA ALA A 516 12.71 7.01 -14.27
C ALA A 516 13.79 6.77 -15.34
N ALA A 517 13.44 6.83 -16.63
CA ALA A 517 14.40 6.64 -17.73
C ALA A 517 15.52 7.70 -17.72
N MET A 518 15.19 8.96 -17.41
CA MET A 518 16.18 10.03 -17.32
C MET A 518 17.12 9.81 -16.12
N PHE A 519 16.56 9.37 -14.98
CA PHE A 519 17.35 9.04 -13.80
C PHE A 519 18.35 7.90 -14.06
N TRP A 520 17.92 6.85 -14.76
CA TRP A 520 18.79 5.72 -15.09
C TRP A 520 19.91 6.10 -16.07
N ASN A 521 19.65 7.03 -16.98
CA ASN A 521 20.66 7.53 -17.92
C ASN A 521 21.57 8.64 -17.33
N LEU A 522 21.30 9.10 -16.11
CA LEU A 522 22.08 10.17 -15.48
C LEU A 522 23.52 9.72 -15.23
N GLY A 523 24.49 10.49 -15.74
CA GLY A 523 25.92 10.22 -15.53
C GLY A 523 26.46 9.01 -16.31
N VAL A 524 25.77 8.55 -17.35
CA VAL A 524 26.29 7.56 -18.30
C VAL A 524 27.00 8.31 -19.45
N SER A 525 28.29 8.05 -19.69
CA SER A 525 29.02 8.68 -20.78
C SER A 525 28.65 8.05 -22.12
N ALA A 526 28.33 8.87 -23.14
CA ALA A 526 28.02 8.43 -24.50
C ALA A 526 29.14 7.61 -25.18
N ALA A 527 30.38 7.71 -24.69
CA ALA A 527 31.50 6.87 -25.14
C ALA A 527 31.27 5.36 -24.93
N HIS A 528 30.41 4.97 -23.99
CA HIS A 528 30.00 3.57 -23.77
C HIS A 528 28.91 3.08 -24.74
N GLU A 529 28.22 3.97 -25.46
CA GLU A 529 27.21 3.58 -26.46
C GLU A 529 27.79 3.42 -27.87
N ALA A 530 28.90 4.09 -28.18
CA ALA A 530 29.53 4.05 -29.51
C ALA A 530 30.40 2.81 -29.78
N GLY A 531 30.52 1.88 -28.82
CA GLY A 531 31.26 0.63 -28.98
C GLY A 531 30.36 -0.55 -29.38
N ARG A 532 30.21 -0.76 -30.70
CA ARG A 532 29.71 -1.94 -31.46
C ARG A 532 28.54 -2.78 -30.90
N PRO A 533 27.54 -3.14 -31.75
CA PRO A 533 26.56 -4.15 -31.42
C PRO A 533 27.18 -5.54 -31.61
N ASP A 534 27.96 -6.02 -30.65
CA ASP A 534 28.32 -7.43 -30.63
C ASP A 534 27.17 -8.22 -30.01
N ALA A 535 26.64 -9.11 -30.85
CA ALA A 535 25.58 -10.05 -30.55
C ALA A 535 26.06 -11.03 -29.48
N ASP A 536 25.71 -10.76 -28.23
CA ASP A 536 25.38 -11.78 -27.23
C ASP A 536 24.63 -11.10 -26.08
N GLY A 537 23.44 -11.63 -25.78
CA GLY A 537 22.43 -11.05 -24.90
C GLY A 537 22.77 -11.08 -23.40
N ALA A 538 23.92 -10.56 -23.03
CA ALA A 538 24.33 -10.38 -21.64
C ALA A 538 25.18 -9.12 -21.51
N ARG A 539 24.54 -7.93 -21.58
CA ARG A 539 25.11 -6.76 -20.90
C ARG A 539 25.05 -7.05 -19.40
N ALA A 540 26.10 -7.68 -18.88
CA ALA A 540 26.46 -7.51 -17.48
C ALA A 540 26.60 -5.99 -17.28
N ALA A 541 25.58 -5.37 -16.69
CA ALA A 541 25.55 -3.94 -16.47
C ALA A 541 26.79 -3.57 -15.65
N ALA A 542 27.77 -2.92 -16.29
CA ALA A 542 28.93 -2.41 -15.59
C ALA A 542 28.43 -1.56 -14.42
N SER A 543 28.95 -1.81 -13.21
CA SER A 543 28.51 -1.10 -12.02
C SER A 543 28.63 0.42 -12.26
N PRO A 544 27.63 1.22 -11.88
CA PRO A 544 27.65 2.65 -12.14
C PRO A 544 28.93 3.33 -11.65
N SER A 545 29.42 4.32 -12.40
CA SER A 545 30.62 5.07 -11.99
C SER A 545 30.37 5.85 -10.70
N ALA A 546 31.45 6.22 -10.00
CA ALA A 546 31.35 7.05 -8.79
C ALA A 546 30.67 8.41 -9.08
N GLU A 547 30.86 8.96 -10.28
CA GLU A 547 30.20 10.19 -10.72
C GLU A 547 28.70 9.98 -10.94
N THR A 548 28.30 8.85 -11.53
CA THR A 548 26.90 8.45 -11.68
C THR A 548 26.19 8.42 -10.32
N TYR A 549 26.79 7.75 -9.32
CA TYR A 549 26.24 7.72 -7.96
C TYR A 549 26.17 9.11 -7.34
N ARG A 550 27.19 9.95 -7.53
CA ARG A 550 27.18 11.33 -7.02
C ARG A 550 26.03 12.15 -7.59
N LEU A 551 25.81 12.09 -8.91
CA LEU A 551 24.72 12.82 -9.57
C LEU A 551 23.35 12.33 -9.13
N ARG A 552 23.14 11.01 -9.06
CA ARG A 552 21.88 10.42 -8.56
C ARG A 552 21.65 10.76 -7.09
N SER A 553 22.69 10.77 -6.27
CA SER A 553 22.61 11.17 -4.86
C SER A 553 22.15 12.62 -4.72
N LEU A 554 22.60 13.56 -5.56
CA LEU A 554 22.12 14.95 -5.54
C LEU A 554 20.62 15.07 -5.83
N VAL A 555 20.07 14.27 -6.75
CA VAL A 555 18.63 14.21 -7.01
C VAL A 555 17.88 13.74 -5.76
N GLY A 556 18.38 12.70 -5.09
CA GLY A 556 17.81 12.21 -3.83
C GLY A 556 17.88 13.25 -2.71
N ARG A 557 19.03 13.91 -2.52
CA ARG A 557 19.23 14.98 -1.52
C ARG A 557 18.26 16.14 -1.74
N ALA A 558 18.14 16.63 -2.99
CA ALA A 558 17.21 17.69 -3.34
C ALA A 558 15.78 17.33 -2.94
N TYR A 559 15.33 16.14 -3.32
CA TYR A 559 13.99 15.66 -3.03
C TYR A 559 13.73 15.54 -1.53
N MET A 560 14.68 15.03 -0.74
CA MET A 560 14.51 14.89 0.71
C MET A 560 14.52 16.23 1.44
N MET A 561 15.34 17.19 1.01
CA MET A 561 15.31 18.55 1.55
C MET A 561 14.00 19.27 1.21
N ASP A 562 13.45 19.09 0.01
CA ASP A 562 12.15 19.64 -0.37
C ASP A 562 11.04 19.12 0.56
N LEU A 563 10.99 17.81 0.81
CA LEU A 563 9.99 17.22 1.71
C LEU A 563 10.20 17.66 3.17
N ALA A 564 11.44 17.75 3.65
CA ALA A 564 11.76 18.20 5.00
C ALA A 564 11.30 19.65 5.23
N VAL A 565 11.65 20.56 4.33
CA VAL A 565 11.19 21.95 4.43
C VAL A 565 9.68 22.04 4.35
N LEU A 566 9.02 21.31 3.43
CA LEU A 566 7.56 21.33 3.36
C LEU A 566 6.90 20.87 4.66
N ALA A 567 7.38 19.78 5.25
CA ALA A 567 6.83 19.25 6.50
C ALA A 567 7.07 20.17 7.71
N ASP A 568 8.26 20.75 7.82
CA ASP A 568 8.63 21.54 9.01
C ASP A 568 8.22 23.01 8.91
N ALA A 569 8.11 23.57 7.70
CA ALA A 569 7.76 24.97 7.48
C ALA A 569 6.25 25.23 7.31
N SER A 570 5.44 24.19 7.08
CA SER A 570 4.04 24.35 6.70
C SER A 570 3.08 23.89 7.80
N ASP A 571 2.01 24.65 8.03
CA ASP A 571 0.93 24.27 8.94
C ASP A 571 -0.09 23.32 8.27
N ALA A 572 -0.16 23.33 6.93
CA ALA A 572 -0.97 22.43 6.11
C ALA A 572 -0.27 22.13 4.77
N ILE A 573 -0.60 20.99 4.14
CA ILE A 573 0.01 20.54 2.89
C ILE A 573 -1.06 20.17 1.87
N VAL A 574 -0.95 20.71 0.66
CA VAL A 574 -1.77 20.36 -0.52
C VAL A 574 -0.92 19.55 -1.48
N CYS A 575 -1.40 18.35 -1.83
CA CYS A 575 -0.70 17.48 -2.77
C CYS A 575 -1.63 16.45 -3.43
N THR A 576 -1.08 15.63 -4.32
CA THR A 576 -1.81 14.54 -4.98
C THR A 576 -1.36 13.18 -4.42
N VAL A 577 -2.29 12.38 -3.90
CA VAL A 577 -1.97 11.10 -3.26
C VAL A 577 -1.37 10.07 -4.21
N SER A 578 -1.54 10.18 -5.53
CA SER A 578 -0.79 9.40 -6.53
C SER A 578 0.73 9.49 -6.38
N ALA A 579 1.23 10.61 -5.84
CA ALA A 579 2.65 10.80 -5.58
C ALA A 579 3.03 10.24 -4.20
N VAL A 580 4.02 9.36 -4.15
CA VAL A 580 4.51 8.81 -2.86
C VAL A 580 5.04 9.93 -1.95
N GLY A 581 5.62 11.01 -2.50
CA GLY A 581 5.99 12.21 -1.74
C GLY A 581 4.84 12.80 -0.93
N CYS A 582 3.64 12.88 -1.53
CA CYS A 582 2.44 13.33 -0.83
C CYS A 582 2.08 12.41 0.36
N ARG A 583 2.25 11.09 0.17
CA ARG A 583 2.01 10.09 1.23
C ARG A 583 3.07 10.15 2.33
N LEU A 584 4.33 10.42 1.98
CA LEU A 584 5.42 10.62 2.93
C LEU A 584 5.17 11.88 3.76
N LEU A 585 4.80 13.01 3.13
CA LEU A 585 4.46 14.25 3.82
C LEU A 585 3.35 14.04 4.86
N ALA A 586 2.31 13.27 4.52
CA ALA A 586 1.29 12.89 5.49
C ALA A 586 1.91 12.21 6.73
N VAL A 587 2.87 11.29 6.56
CA VAL A 587 3.60 10.61 7.66
C VAL A 587 4.48 11.59 8.44
N MET A 588 5.14 12.52 7.77
CA MET A 588 6.02 13.53 8.36
C MET A 588 5.25 14.53 9.23
N MET A 589 4.01 14.87 8.86
CA MET A 589 3.12 15.73 9.65
C MET A 589 2.56 15.06 10.92
N GLY A 590 2.50 13.72 10.95
CA GLY A 590 1.87 12.98 12.06
C GLY A 590 0.34 12.81 11.89
N TRP A 591 -0.20 11.75 12.52
CA TRP A 591 -1.59 11.33 12.27
C TRP A 591 -2.62 12.37 12.70
N GLU A 592 -2.38 13.00 13.85
CA GLU A 592 -3.25 14.03 14.44
C GLU A 592 -3.37 15.22 13.48
N SER A 593 -2.25 15.84 13.12
CA SER A 593 -2.22 16.98 12.19
C SER A 593 -2.72 16.60 10.79
N ALA A 594 -2.21 15.51 10.20
CA ALA A 594 -2.53 15.15 8.82
C ALA A 594 -4.00 14.70 8.65
N MET A 595 -4.48 13.81 9.52
CA MET A 595 -5.75 13.10 9.31
C MET A 595 -6.89 13.61 10.20
N GLU A 596 -6.61 13.97 11.46
CA GLU A 596 -7.66 14.37 12.41
C GLU A 596 -7.99 15.86 12.29
N GLU A 597 -6.97 16.70 12.15
CA GLU A 597 -7.12 18.14 11.89
C GLU A 597 -7.34 18.46 10.40
N GLY A 598 -7.11 17.49 9.52
CA GLY A 598 -7.28 17.65 8.07
C GLY A 598 -6.25 18.58 7.43
N ASN A 599 -5.07 18.75 8.04
CA ASN A 599 -4.01 19.61 7.50
C ASN A 599 -3.29 18.97 6.29
N TRP A 600 -3.48 17.68 6.02
CA TRP A 600 -3.03 17.04 4.79
C TRP A 600 -4.19 16.95 3.80
N VAL A 601 -4.14 17.75 2.73
CA VAL A 601 -5.21 17.89 1.74
C VAL A 601 -4.80 17.22 0.44
N ASN A 602 -5.50 16.13 0.13
CA ASN A 602 -5.41 15.45 -1.16
C ASN A 602 -6.38 16.10 -2.16
N ILE A 603 -5.86 16.57 -3.30
CA ILE A 603 -6.69 17.06 -4.41
C ILE A 603 -6.85 16.03 -5.54
N ASP A 604 -6.27 14.84 -5.38
CA ASP A 604 -6.36 13.74 -6.33
C ASP A 604 -7.54 12.82 -5.96
N GLY A 605 -8.76 13.26 -6.26
CA GLY A 605 -10.00 12.55 -5.97
C GLY A 605 -10.33 12.36 -4.47
N GLY A 606 -11.37 11.57 -4.19
CA GLY A 606 -11.86 11.29 -2.83
C GLY A 606 -11.05 10.21 -2.08
N TYR A 607 -9.81 9.97 -2.46
CA TYR A 607 -8.98 8.93 -1.85
C TYR A 607 -8.33 9.43 -0.55
N GLY A 608 -8.36 8.59 0.49
CA GLY A 608 -7.60 8.81 1.71
C GLY A 608 -6.13 8.46 1.55
N TRP A 609 -5.37 8.46 2.65
CA TRP A 609 -3.98 8.01 2.62
C TRP A 609 -3.85 6.53 2.26
N MET A 610 -3.00 6.21 1.28
CA MET A 610 -2.89 4.86 0.69
C MET A 610 -1.58 4.13 0.98
N GLY A 611 -0.70 4.67 1.83
CA GLY A 611 0.57 4.02 2.15
C GLY A 611 1.35 3.54 0.92
N LEU A 612 1.67 2.24 0.86
CA LEU A 612 2.30 1.59 -0.28
C LEU A 612 1.23 1.02 -1.23
N GLU A 613 1.24 1.49 -2.48
CA GLU A 613 0.59 0.79 -3.59
C GLU A 613 1.54 -0.32 -4.05
N TRP A 614 1.03 -1.55 -4.00
CA TRP A 614 1.79 -2.76 -4.30
C TRP A 614 1.64 -3.17 -5.75
#